data_AF-A0A436DSB3-F1
#
_entry.id   AF-A0A436DSB3-F1
#
_cell.length_a   1.000
_cell.length_b   1.000
_cell.length_c   1.000
_cell.angle_alpha   90.00
_cell.angle_beta   90.00
_cell.angle_gamma   90.00
#
_symmetry.space_group_name_H-M   'P 1'
#
loop_
_entity.id
_entity.type
_entity.pdbx_description
1 polymer ?
#
loop_
_entity_poly.entity_id
_entity_poly.type
_entity_poly.pdbx_seq_one_letter_code
_entity_poly.pdbx_strand_id
1 'polypeptide(L)'
;MTLATGPAATADRNWDPNGTAAGTGGTGTWDVSSNRWSPNSDGVSGPYTPWSNAALDNAIFGGASGTIATVTLGAPITANSLTINTNTTYTVTGSTLTLAGATPTITTNGVATISSILAGTAGLTKAGAGTLT
;
A
#
# COMPACT_ATOMS: atom_id res chain seq x y z
N MET A 1 -31.19 18.70 -1.16
CA MET A 1 -29.85 18.68 -1.78
C MET A 1 -29.34 17.26 -1.71
N THR A 2 -29.70 16.45 -2.70
CA THR A 2 -29.26 15.06 -2.82
C THR A 2 -27.79 15.09 -3.22
N LEU A 3 -26.88 14.81 -2.28
CA LEU A 3 -25.49 14.56 -2.60
C LEU A 3 -25.43 13.27 -3.41
N ALA A 4 -25.18 13.41 -4.72
CA ALA A 4 -24.72 12.31 -5.53
C ALA A 4 -23.33 11.93 -5.01
N THR A 5 -23.25 10.86 -4.22
CA THR A 5 -21.98 10.17 -3.96
C THR A 5 -21.57 9.53 -5.28
N GLY A 6 -20.69 10.19 -6.03
CA GLY A 6 -19.95 9.51 -7.09
C GLY A 6 -19.28 8.25 -6.52
N PRO A 7 -18.99 7.23 -7.35
CA PRO A 7 -18.19 6.11 -6.89
C PRO A 7 -16.92 6.66 -6.24
N ALA A 8 -16.55 6.16 -5.06
CA ALA A 8 -15.29 6.51 -4.44
C ALA A 8 -14.18 6.24 -5.46
N ALA A 9 -13.51 7.30 -5.93
CA ALA A 9 -12.37 7.14 -6.83
C ALA A 9 -11.24 6.47 -6.04
N THR A 10 -10.65 5.42 -6.62
CA THR A 10 -9.45 4.76 -6.08
C THR A 10 -8.35 5.80 -5.92
N ALA A 11 -7.88 6.05 -4.69
CA ALA A 11 -6.87 7.05 -4.40
C ALA A 11 -5.50 6.44 -4.11
N ASP A 12 -4.44 7.21 -4.33
CA ASP A 12 -3.08 6.83 -3.97
C ASP A 12 -2.82 7.10 -2.49
N ARG A 13 -2.29 6.08 -1.80
CA ARG A 13 -2.00 6.12 -0.36
C ARG A 13 -0.56 5.73 -0.12
N ASN A 14 0.18 6.64 0.50
CA ASN A 14 1.61 6.47 0.77
C ASN A 14 1.79 5.91 2.18
N TRP A 15 2.51 4.80 2.27
CA TRP A 15 2.83 4.14 3.52
C TRP A 15 3.83 4.95 4.32
N ASP A 16 3.41 5.29 5.53
CA ASP A 16 4.22 6.04 6.46
C ASP A 16 3.85 5.69 7.91
N PRO A 17 4.51 4.66 8.47
CA PRO A 17 4.26 4.20 9.83
C PRO A 17 4.71 5.20 10.89
N ASN A 18 5.46 6.24 10.52
CA ASN A 18 5.93 7.28 11.43
C ASN A 18 4.87 8.38 11.68
N GLY A 19 3.74 8.33 10.96
CA GLY A 19 2.70 9.35 11.05
C GLY A 19 3.24 10.71 10.57
N THR A 20 2.95 11.80 11.29
CA THR A 20 3.43 13.14 10.90
C THR A 20 4.88 13.43 11.28
N ALA A 21 5.62 12.45 11.81
CA ALA A 21 7.05 12.61 12.09
C ALA A 21 7.86 12.56 10.80
N ALA A 22 8.95 13.32 10.72
CA ALA A 22 9.76 13.39 9.51
C ALA A 22 10.29 12.02 9.06
N GLY A 23 10.11 11.71 7.77
CA GLY A 23 10.51 10.46 7.14
C GLY A 23 9.33 9.84 6.38
N THR A 24 9.60 8.85 5.52
CA THR A 24 8.55 8.05 4.87
C THR A 24 8.91 6.58 4.90
N GLY A 25 7.89 5.73 4.82
CA GLY A 25 8.08 4.29 4.75
C GLY A 25 8.70 3.69 6.02
N GLY A 26 9.15 2.44 5.89
CA GLY A 26 9.73 1.67 6.99
C GLY A 26 8.85 0.52 7.47
N THR A 27 9.32 -0.16 8.51
CA THR A 27 8.66 -1.34 9.09
C THR A 27 7.44 -0.92 9.91
N GLY A 28 6.35 -1.69 9.79
CA GLY A 28 5.15 -1.45 10.59
C GLY A 28 3.99 -2.37 10.23
N THR A 29 2.82 -2.11 10.82
CA THR A 29 1.60 -2.90 10.62
C THR A 29 0.63 -2.19 9.67
N TRP A 30 0.33 -2.80 8.54
CA TRP A 30 -0.78 -2.38 7.68
C TRP A 30 -2.08 -2.93 8.26
N ASP A 31 -2.89 -2.03 8.83
CA ASP A 31 -4.17 -2.36 9.42
C ASP A 31 -5.23 -1.29 9.10
N VAL A 32 -6.46 -1.52 9.57
CA VAL A 32 -7.66 -0.70 9.27
C VAL A 32 -8.01 0.28 10.39
N SER A 33 -7.11 0.49 11.35
CA SER A 33 -7.34 1.29 12.56
C SER A 33 -6.28 2.38 12.79
N SER A 34 -5.03 2.13 12.41
CA SER A 34 -3.89 3.01 12.63
C SER A 34 -3.73 4.02 11.50
N ASN A 35 -3.56 5.30 11.85
CA ASN A 35 -3.32 6.39 10.88
C ASN A 35 -1.89 6.36 10.29
N ARG A 36 -1.65 5.45 9.34
CA ARG A 36 -0.33 5.20 8.72
C ARG A 36 -0.28 5.46 7.21
N TRP A 37 -1.36 6.00 6.66
CA TRP A 37 -1.49 6.25 5.23
C TRP A 37 -1.64 7.73 4.95
N SER A 38 -0.61 8.30 4.34
CA SER A 38 -0.57 9.68 3.90
C SER A 38 -1.18 9.81 2.49
N PRO A 39 -1.96 10.87 2.21
CA PRO A 39 -2.36 11.20 0.85
C PRO A 39 -1.19 11.75 0.00
N ASN A 40 -0.05 12.06 0.62
CA ASN A 40 1.12 12.66 -0.03
C ASN A 40 2.38 11.80 0.17
N SER A 41 3.33 11.90 -0.75
CA SER A 41 4.60 11.14 -0.70
C SER A 41 5.71 11.86 0.08
N ASP A 42 5.44 13.02 0.67
CA ASP A 42 6.44 13.88 1.34
C ASP A 42 6.76 13.48 2.79
N GLY A 43 5.97 12.58 3.38
CA GLY A 43 6.17 12.08 4.75
C GLY A 43 5.83 13.06 5.86
N VAL A 44 5.12 14.13 5.53
CA VAL A 44 4.73 15.14 6.53
C VAL A 44 3.31 15.65 6.31
N SER A 45 2.82 15.67 5.07
CA SER A 45 1.51 16.24 4.74
C SER A 45 0.39 15.22 4.97
N GLY A 46 -0.38 15.44 6.04
CA GLY A 46 -1.61 14.70 6.35
C GLY A 46 -2.88 15.28 5.69
N PRO A 47 -4.08 14.90 6.19
CA PRO A 47 -4.29 14.03 7.34
C PRO A 47 -3.97 12.57 7.01
N TYR A 48 -3.31 11.91 7.96
CA TYR A 48 -3.05 10.48 7.88
C TYR A 48 -4.32 9.72 8.21
N THR A 49 -4.55 8.61 7.51
CA THR A 49 -5.79 7.83 7.65
C THR A 49 -5.48 6.35 7.88
N PRO A 50 -6.40 5.60 8.51
CA PRO A 50 -6.35 4.14 8.48
C PRO A 50 -6.61 3.63 7.07
N TRP A 51 -6.16 2.40 6.79
CA TRP A 51 -6.51 1.76 5.52
C TRP A 51 -8.00 1.43 5.46
N SER A 52 -8.63 1.67 4.31
CA SER A 52 -10.02 1.25 4.05
C SER A 52 -10.07 0.17 2.96
N ASN A 53 -10.41 -1.05 3.36
CA ASN A 53 -10.59 -2.17 2.41
C ASN A 53 -11.72 -1.92 1.40
N ALA A 54 -12.70 -1.06 1.74
CA ALA A 54 -13.82 -0.73 0.86
C ALA A 54 -13.47 0.35 -0.18
N ALA A 55 -12.43 1.15 0.07
CA ALA A 55 -12.02 2.22 -0.84
C ALA A 55 -11.33 1.69 -2.10
N LEU A 56 -10.72 0.49 -2.01
CA LEU A 56 -9.88 -0.08 -3.07
C LEU A 56 -8.79 0.90 -3.51
N ASP A 57 -8.17 1.57 -2.53
CA ASP A 57 -7.08 2.50 -2.77
C ASP A 57 -5.81 1.76 -3.27
N ASN A 58 -4.89 2.53 -3.86
CA ASN A 58 -3.57 2.08 -4.29
C ASN A 58 -2.57 2.24 -3.15
N ALA A 59 -1.94 1.15 -2.73
CA ALA A 59 -0.90 1.18 -1.70
C ALA A 59 0.47 1.49 -2.31
N ILE A 60 1.15 2.51 -1.81
CA ILE A 60 2.47 2.94 -2.29
C ILE A 60 3.48 2.85 -1.15
N PHE A 61 4.47 1.99 -1.30
CA PHE A 61 5.58 1.81 -0.37
C PHE A 61 6.81 2.54 -0.89
N GLY A 62 7.12 3.65 -0.23
CA GLY A 62 8.27 4.51 -0.50
C GLY A 62 9.31 4.46 0.61
N GLY A 63 9.96 5.59 0.86
CA GLY A 63 11.01 5.71 1.86
C GLY A 63 12.29 6.28 1.27
N ALA A 64 13.25 6.58 2.15
CA ALA A 64 14.58 7.00 1.73
C ALA A 64 15.27 5.88 0.92
N SER A 65 16.21 6.27 0.04
CA SER A 65 17.01 5.30 -0.72
C SER A 65 17.70 4.31 0.22
N GLY A 66 17.60 3.01 -0.08
CA GLY A 66 18.11 1.94 0.77
C GLY A 66 17.16 1.48 1.87
N THR A 67 15.91 1.94 1.90
CA THR A 67 14.90 1.44 2.86
C THR A 67 14.71 -0.07 2.67
N ILE A 68 14.91 -0.82 3.75
CA ILE A 68 14.60 -2.26 3.84
C ILE A 68 13.61 -2.43 4.99
N ALA A 69 12.41 -2.92 4.70
CA ALA A 69 11.31 -2.91 5.66
C ALA A 69 10.42 -4.14 5.56
N THR A 70 9.79 -4.48 6.68
CA THR A 70 8.73 -5.48 6.76
C THR A 70 7.39 -4.81 7.09
N VAL A 71 6.39 -5.04 6.26
CA VAL A 71 5.01 -4.60 6.50
C VAL A 71 4.18 -5.82 6.88
N THR A 72 3.73 -5.86 8.13
CA THR A 72 2.88 -6.93 8.65
C THR A 72 1.42 -6.55 8.45
N LEU A 73 0.64 -7.38 7.76
CA LEU A 73 -0.80 -7.21 7.64
C LEU A 73 -1.46 -7.57 8.98
N GLY A 74 -2.02 -6.58 9.67
CA GLY A 74 -2.68 -6.76 10.98
C GLY A 74 -4.08 -7.39 10.89
N ALA A 75 -4.63 -7.44 9.67
CA ALA A 75 -5.91 -8.06 9.32
C ALA A 75 -5.87 -8.46 7.83
N PRO A 76 -6.88 -9.17 7.30
CA PRO A 76 -7.04 -9.30 5.87
C PRO A 76 -7.16 -7.91 5.22
N ILE A 77 -6.32 -7.63 4.24
CA ILE A 77 -6.27 -6.35 3.53
C ILE A 77 -6.76 -6.54 2.10
N THR A 78 -7.56 -5.60 1.62
CA THR A 78 -7.96 -5.49 0.22
C THR A 78 -7.45 -4.18 -0.35
N ALA A 79 -6.77 -4.24 -1.49
CA ALA A 79 -6.24 -3.09 -2.22
C ALA A 79 -6.49 -3.24 -3.73
N ASN A 80 -6.52 -2.13 -4.46
CA ASN A 80 -6.54 -2.19 -5.93
C ASN A 80 -5.16 -2.49 -6.49
N SER A 81 -4.12 -1.86 -5.93
CA SER A 81 -2.74 -2.09 -6.36
C SER A 81 -1.76 -1.96 -5.20
N LEU A 82 -0.56 -2.49 -5.43
CA LEU A 82 0.60 -2.33 -4.57
C LEU A 82 1.78 -1.84 -5.40
N THR A 83 2.39 -0.73 -5.00
CA THR A 83 3.58 -0.17 -5.65
C THR A 83 4.75 -0.13 -4.69
N ILE A 84 5.89 -0.70 -5.09
CA ILE A 84 7.17 -0.55 -4.38
C ILE A 84 8.07 0.40 -5.16
N ASN A 85 8.44 1.53 -4.56
CA ASN A 85 9.26 2.55 -5.22
C ASN A 85 10.72 2.11 -5.40
N THR A 86 11.43 2.79 -6.31
CA THR A 86 12.84 2.51 -6.62
C THR A 86 13.72 2.57 -5.38
N ASN A 87 14.81 1.79 -5.38
CA ASN A 87 15.79 1.75 -4.29
C ASN A 87 15.22 1.42 -2.91
N THR A 88 14.06 0.75 -2.85
CA THR A 88 13.47 0.23 -1.61
C THR A 88 13.21 -1.26 -1.71
N THR A 89 13.22 -1.93 -0.55
CA THR A 89 12.95 -3.37 -0.42
C THR A 89 11.89 -3.57 0.66
N TYR A 90 10.77 -4.17 0.28
CA TYR A 90 9.64 -4.40 1.18
C TYR A 90 9.22 -5.87 1.19
N THR A 91 9.09 -6.42 2.40
CA THR A 91 8.44 -7.72 2.63
C THR A 91 7.04 -7.51 3.20
N VAL A 92 6.01 -8.06 2.56
CA VAL A 92 4.63 -8.06 3.07
C VAL A 92 4.30 -9.43 3.67
N THR A 93 3.94 -9.48 4.94
CA THR A 93 3.77 -10.74 5.69
C THR A 93 2.56 -10.71 6.63
N GLY A 94 2.21 -11.86 7.22
CA GLY A 94 1.24 -11.97 8.32
C GLY A 94 -0.12 -12.53 7.89
N SER A 95 -0.93 -11.74 7.18
CA SER A 95 -2.32 -12.09 6.84
C SER A 95 -2.52 -12.29 5.33
N THR A 96 -3.75 -12.16 4.84
CA THR A 96 -4.08 -12.22 3.40
C THR A 96 -4.06 -10.82 2.79
N LEU A 97 -3.33 -10.66 1.69
CA LEU A 97 -3.45 -9.52 0.78
C LEU A 97 -4.37 -9.93 -0.38
N THR A 98 -5.52 -9.28 -0.49
CA THR A 98 -6.44 -9.44 -1.63
C THR A 98 -6.26 -8.28 -2.59
N LEU A 99 -5.91 -8.58 -3.85
CA LEU A 99 -5.91 -7.59 -4.92
C LEU A 99 -7.24 -7.66 -5.68
N ALA A 100 -7.97 -6.56 -5.67
CA ALA A 100 -9.29 -6.41 -6.26
C ALA A 100 -9.31 -5.24 -7.26
N GLY A 101 -10.50 -4.91 -7.78
CA GLY A 101 -10.63 -3.95 -8.87
C GLY A 101 -10.58 -4.61 -10.24
N ALA A 102 -10.64 -3.80 -11.31
CA ALA A 102 -10.72 -4.30 -12.68
C ALA A 102 -9.36 -4.84 -13.19
N THR A 103 -8.25 -4.22 -12.78
CA THR A 103 -6.90 -4.58 -13.25
C THR A 103 -5.91 -4.55 -12.08
N PRO A 104 -5.95 -5.54 -11.16
CA PRO A 104 -5.11 -5.52 -9.99
C PRO A 104 -3.63 -5.65 -10.39
N THR A 105 -2.80 -4.73 -9.88
CA THR A 105 -1.40 -4.62 -10.30
C THR A 105 -0.48 -4.54 -9.10
N ILE A 106 0.59 -5.35 -9.12
CA ILE A 106 1.77 -5.13 -8.28
C ILE A 106 2.85 -4.49 -9.15
N THR A 107 3.16 -3.23 -8.90
CA THR A 107 4.25 -2.51 -9.54
C THR A 107 5.48 -2.57 -8.65
N THR A 108 6.55 -3.22 -9.10
CA THR A 108 7.82 -3.19 -8.35
C THR A 108 8.87 -2.44 -9.17
N ASN A 109 9.24 -1.27 -8.66
CA ASN A 109 10.39 -0.50 -9.14
C ASN A 109 11.61 -0.74 -8.24
N GLY A 110 11.37 -1.10 -6.98
CA GLY A 110 12.34 -1.72 -6.06
C GLY A 110 12.14 -3.23 -5.97
N VAL A 111 12.36 -3.80 -4.78
CA VAL A 111 12.20 -5.23 -4.51
C VAL A 111 10.98 -5.46 -3.63
N ALA A 112 10.06 -6.32 -4.06
CA ALA A 112 8.94 -6.78 -3.26
C ALA A 112 9.08 -8.27 -2.94
N THR A 113 8.81 -8.63 -1.70
CA THR A 113 8.60 -10.02 -1.28
C THR A 113 7.22 -10.14 -0.65
N ILE A 114 6.35 -10.99 -1.20
CA ILE A 114 5.01 -11.23 -0.66
C ILE A 114 5.01 -12.58 0.04
N SER A 115 5.30 -12.56 1.34
CA SER A 115 5.24 -13.72 2.24
C SER A 115 3.84 -13.93 2.84
N SER A 116 2.85 -13.21 2.33
CA SER A 116 1.43 -13.30 2.71
C SER A 116 0.67 -14.18 1.71
N ILE A 117 -0.52 -14.64 2.09
CA ILE A 117 -1.43 -15.22 1.10
C ILE A 117 -1.84 -14.10 0.14
N LEU A 118 -1.58 -14.28 -1.15
CA LEU A 118 -2.03 -13.36 -2.20
C LEU A 118 -3.31 -13.92 -2.83
N ALA A 119 -4.42 -13.18 -2.69
CA ALA A 119 -5.74 -13.55 -3.20
C ALA A 119 -6.27 -12.52 -4.22
N GLY A 120 -7.30 -12.91 -4.97
CA GLY A 120 -7.94 -12.08 -6.00
C GLY A 120 -8.40 -12.93 -7.19
N THR A 121 -9.46 -12.49 -7.86
CA THR A 121 -10.05 -13.23 -9.01
C THR A 121 -9.89 -12.52 -10.35
N ALA A 122 -9.48 -11.25 -10.35
CA ALA A 122 -9.31 -10.43 -11.56
C ALA A 122 -7.94 -10.62 -12.25
N GLY A 123 -7.18 -11.64 -11.86
CA GLY A 123 -5.81 -11.86 -12.32
C GLY A 123 -4.80 -10.92 -11.66
N LEU A 124 -3.52 -11.27 -11.75
CA LEU A 124 -2.42 -10.45 -11.24
C LEU A 124 -1.59 -9.91 -12.39
N THR A 125 -1.47 -8.59 -12.47
CA THR A 125 -0.47 -7.94 -13.33
C THR A 125 0.77 -7.58 -12.52
N LYS A 126 1.94 -8.02 -12.98
CA LYS A 126 3.23 -7.52 -12.46
C LYS A 126 3.78 -6.46 -13.42
N ALA A 127 4.03 -5.26 -12.89
CA ALA A 127 4.65 -4.16 -13.62
C ALA A 127 5.93 -3.67 -12.93
N GLY A 128 6.67 -2.78 -13.61
CA GLY A 128 7.94 -2.23 -13.11
C GLY A 128 9.14 -3.17 -13.30
N ALA A 129 10.33 -2.58 -13.37
CA ALA A 129 11.59 -3.27 -13.69
C ALA A 129 12.20 -4.05 -12.51
N GLY A 130 11.66 -3.87 -11.30
CA GLY A 130 12.12 -4.52 -10.09
C GLY A 130 11.62 -5.95 -9.94
N THR A 131 12.05 -6.58 -8.85
CA THR A 131 11.74 -7.98 -8.54
C THR A 131 10.46 -8.10 -7.71
N LEU A 132 9.68 -9.14 -7.99
CA LEU A 132 8.61 -9.64 -7.12
C LEU A 132 8.95 -11.09 -6.79
N THR A 133 8.95 -11.44 -5.50
CA THR A 133 9.18 -12.80 -5.00
C THR A 133 8.04 -13.22 -4.09
#